data_AF-A0A6B2GFS8-F1
#
_entry.id   AF-A0A6B2GFS8-F1
#
_cell.length_a   1.000
_cell.length_b   1.000
_cell.length_c   1.000
_cell.angle_alpha   90.00
_cell.angle_beta   90.00
_cell.angle_gamma   90.00
#
_symmetry.space_group_name_H-M   'P 1'
#
loop_
_entity.id
_entity.type
_entity.pdbx_description
1 polymer ?
#
loop_
_entity_poly.entity_id
_entity_poly.type
_entity_poly.pdbx_seq_one_letter_code
_entity_poly.pdbx_strand_id
1 'polypeptide(L)'
;TYPVVKMAHLCLYDLYQSIFESREVEFSPEDIDTALKHIVQLKYSQKVFLKGSGYSVSVTAFPSGVSVGSTVWLIEVDGGENRIVYAPEINHQNDRHLNSITVS
;
A
#
# COMPACT_ATOMS: atom_id res chain seq x y z
N THR A 1 2.61 4.07 2.10
CA THR A 1 3.73 5.03 2.26
C THR A 1 3.29 6.41 1.75
N TYR A 2 4.02 7.50 2.04
CA TYR A 2 3.62 8.85 1.61
C TYR A 2 3.36 9.00 0.09
N PRO A 3 4.21 8.43 -0.81
CA PRO A 3 3.93 8.45 -2.25
C PRO A 3 2.66 7.70 -2.64
N VAL A 4 2.35 6.58 -1.97
CA VAL A 4 1.14 5.78 -2.23
C VAL A 4 -0.13 6.57 -1.88
N VAL A 5 -0.14 7.28 -0.76
CA VAL A 5 -1.30 8.09 -0.37
C VAL A 5 -1.51 9.25 -1.36
N LYS A 6 -0.43 9.89 -1.83
CA LYS A 6 -0.53 10.93 -2.85
C LYS A 6 -1.03 10.42 -4.20
N MET A 7 -0.53 9.26 -4.64
CA MET A 7 -0.99 8.67 -5.90
C MET A 7 -2.43 8.17 -5.79
N ALA A 8 -2.82 7.60 -4.66
CA ALA A 8 -4.21 7.22 -4.40
C ALA A 8 -5.15 8.43 -4.48
N HIS A 9 -4.74 9.57 -3.93
CA HIS A 9 -5.49 10.82 -4.04
C HIS A 9 -5.68 11.23 -5.51
N LEU A 10 -4.60 11.27 -6.29
CA LEU A 10 -4.67 11.64 -7.72
C LEU A 10 -5.53 10.66 -8.54
N CYS A 11 -5.32 9.35 -8.38
CA CYS A 11 -6.06 8.34 -9.14
C CYS A 11 -7.55 8.28 -8.78
N LEU A 12 -7.91 8.44 -7.50
CA LEU A 12 -9.31 8.40 -7.09
C LEU A 12 -10.08 9.65 -7.56
N TYR A 13 -9.43 10.82 -7.57
CA TYR A 13 -10.03 12.03 -8.14
C TYR A 13 -10.19 11.95 -9.65
N ASP A 14 -9.18 11.44 -10.36
CA ASP A 14 -9.24 11.25 -11.82
C ASP A 14 -10.33 10.24 -12.20
N LEU A 15 -10.43 9.13 -11.47
CA LEU A 15 -11.49 8.15 -11.61
C LEU A 15 -12.86 8.76 -11.32
N TYR A 16 -13.01 9.51 -10.22
CA TYR A 16 -14.27 10.18 -9.88
C TYR A 16 -14.74 11.07 -11.03
N GLN A 17 -13.87 11.93 -11.57
CA GLN A 17 -14.21 12.80 -12.71
C GLN A 17 -14.59 12.00 -13.96
N SER A 18 -13.85 10.94 -14.26
CA SER A 18 -14.10 10.07 -15.41
C SER A 18 -15.45 9.36 -15.35
N ILE A 19 -15.86 8.91 -14.16
CA ILE A 19 -17.14 8.20 -13.99
C ILE A 19 -18.29 9.19 -13.81
N PHE A 20 -18.07 10.34 -13.16
CA PHE A 20 -19.09 11.35 -12.88
C PHE A 20 -19.75 11.90 -14.16
N GLU A 21 -18.99 12.00 -15.25
CA GLU A 21 -19.53 12.40 -16.56
C GLU A 21 -20.42 11.33 -17.21
N SER A 22 -20.32 10.07 -16.78
CA SER A 22 -20.95 8.92 -17.47
C SER A 22 -21.93 8.09 -16.64
N ARG A 23 -21.88 8.13 -15.30
CA ARG A 23 -22.72 7.34 -14.38
C ARG A 23 -22.95 8.07 -13.05
N GLU A 24 -24.02 7.68 -12.35
CA GLU A 24 -24.20 8.04 -10.95
C GLU A 24 -23.11 7.38 -10.10
N VAL A 25 -22.43 8.20 -9.29
CA VAL A 25 -21.38 7.78 -8.37
C VAL A 25 -21.93 7.81 -6.94
N GLU A 26 -21.79 6.70 -6.20
CA GLU A 26 -22.36 6.55 -4.84
C GLU A 26 -21.50 7.18 -3.72
N PHE A 27 -20.39 7.83 -4.06
CA PHE A 27 -19.49 8.48 -3.10
C PHE A 27 -19.13 9.89 -3.57
N SER A 28 -18.77 10.76 -2.63
CA SER A 28 -18.38 12.14 -2.87
C SER A 28 -16.86 12.34 -2.81
N PRO A 29 -16.30 13.44 -3.35
CA PRO A 29 -14.91 13.80 -3.14
C PRO A 29 -14.53 13.89 -1.65
N GLU A 30 -15.45 14.32 -0.79
CA GLU A 30 -15.26 14.40 0.66
C GLU A 30 -15.08 13.01 1.31
N ASP A 31 -15.74 11.98 0.76
CA ASP A 31 -15.57 10.59 1.20
C ASP A 31 -14.18 10.06 0.86
N ILE A 32 -13.61 10.46 -0.29
CA ILE A 32 -12.23 10.13 -0.68
C ILE A 32 -11.25 10.71 0.34
N ASP A 33 -11.38 12.01 0.64
CA ASP A 33 -10.51 12.69 1.62
C ASP A 33 -10.64 12.08 3.01
N THR A 34 -11.86 11.72 3.41
CA THR A 34 -12.13 11.09 4.70
C THR A 34 -11.50 9.70 4.77
N ALA A 35 -11.61 8.88 3.73
CA ALA A 35 -10.97 7.57 3.68
C ALA A 35 -9.43 7.68 3.76
N LEU A 36 -8.83 8.61 3.02
CA LEU A 36 -7.38 8.81 3.01
C LEU A 36 -6.82 9.29 4.35
N LYS A 37 -7.59 10.07 5.13
CA LYS A 37 -7.20 10.49 6.50
C LYS A 37 -7.05 9.33 7.47
N HIS A 38 -7.79 8.23 7.26
CA HIS A 38 -7.70 7.04 8.11
C HIS A 38 -6.52 6.13 7.75
N ILE A 39 -5.80 6.41 6.65
CA ILE A 39 -4.64 5.62 6.24
C ILE A 39 -3.44 5.97 7.12
N VAL A 40 -2.96 4.98 7.89
CA VAL A 40 -1.71 5.10 8.62
C VAL A 40 -0.53 4.99 7.65
N GLN A 41 0.22 6.08 7.54
CA GLN A 41 1.38 6.13 6.66
C GLN A 41 2.58 5.42 7.29
N LEU A 42 3.06 4.38 6.62
CA LEU A 42 4.26 3.64 7.02
C LEU A 42 5.50 4.13 6.28
N LYS A 43 6.65 4.07 6.96
CA LYS A 43 7.98 4.11 6.32
C LYS A 43 8.36 2.71 5.86
N TYR A 44 9.13 2.60 4.77
CA TYR A 44 9.66 1.31 4.35
C TYR A 44 10.60 0.73 5.42
N SER A 45 10.64 -0.60 5.50
CA SER A 45 11.42 -1.38 6.46
C SER A 45 11.10 -1.09 7.93
N GLN A 46 9.99 -0.39 8.21
CA GLN A 46 9.49 -0.17 9.56
C GLN A 46 8.53 -1.31 9.93
N LYS A 47 8.88 -2.05 10.98
CA LYS A 47 7.97 -3.02 11.60
C LYS A 47 6.92 -2.30 12.44
N VAL A 48 5.64 -2.56 12.17
CA VAL A 48 4.51 -1.98 12.89
C VAL A 48 3.64 -3.08 13.48
N PHE A 49 3.41 -3.01 14.78
CA PHE A 49 2.54 -3.94 15.50
C PHE A 49 1.08 -3.49 15.42
N LEU A 50 0.19 -4.40 15.02
CA LEU A 50 -1.24 -4.17 15.00
C LEU A 50 -1.79 -4.36 16.42
N LYS A 51 -2.40 -3.31 16.97
CA LYS A 51 -3.03 -3.37 18.30
C LYS A 51 -4.42 -4.01 18.19
N GLY A 52 -4.84 -4.72 19.24
CA GLY A 52 -6.22 -5.21 19.39
C GLY A 52 -6.52 -6.56 18.73
N SER A 53 -5.59 -7.12 17.97
CA SER A 53 -5.56 -8.54 17.64
C SER A 53 -5.15 -9.30 18.92
N GLY A 54 -5.90 -10.31 19.35
CA GLY A 54 -5.50 -11.16 20.50
C GLY A 54 -4.16 -11.89 20.31
N TYR A 55 -3.55 -11.78 19.13
CA TYR A 55 -2.24 -12.30 18.73
C TYR A 55 -1.26 -11.16 18.44
N SER A 56 0.05 -11.40 18.60
CA SER A 56 1.07 -10.40 18.25
C SER A 56 1.29 -10.38 16.74
N VAL A 57 0.51 -9.56 16.02
CA VAL A 57 0.65 -9.39 14.57
C VAL A 57 1.48 -8.15 14.27
N SER A 58 2.45 -8.29 13.37
CA SER A 58 3.22 -7.16 12.85
C SER A 58 3.26 -7.16 11.33
N VAL A 59 3.33 -5.96 10.76
CA VAL A 59 3.43 -5.74 9.31
C VAL A 59 4.67 -4.91 9.01
N THR A 60 5.38 -5.27 7.95
CA THR A 60 6.53 -4.53 7.44
C THR A 60 6.39 -4.33 5.94
N ALA A 61 6.46 -3.08 5.50
CA ALA A 61 6.39 -2.70 4.08
C ALA A 61 7.81 -2.63 3.49
N PHE A 62 8.04 -3.30 2.37
CA PHE A 62 9.26 -3.21 1.57
C PHE A 62 8.95 -2.67 0.18
N PRO A 63 9.83 -1.86 -0.43
CA PRO A 63 9.63 -1.39 -1.80
C PRO A 63 9.68 -2.59 -2.76
N SER A 64 8.69 -2.77 -3.64
CA SER A 64 8.70 -3.92 -4.58
C SER A 64 9.55 -3.69 -5.84
N GLY A 65 9.94 -2.45 -6.13
CA GLY A 65 10.74 -2.12 -7.31
C GLY A 65 9.98 -2.18 -8.65
N VAL A 66 8.64 -2.34 -8.64
CA VAL A 66 7.80 -2.34 -9.86
C VAL A 66 7.41 -0.92 -10.27
N SER A 67 6.81 -0.17 -9.35
CA SER A 67 6.38 1.21 -9.60
C SER A 67 6.59 2.09 -8.37
N VAL A 68 6.44 3.40 -8.53
CA VAL A 68 6.49 4.37 -7.42
C VAL A 68 5.33 4.08 -6.46
N GLY A 69 5.63 3.37 -5.37
CA GLY A 69 4.67 3.01 -4.33
C GLY A 69 4.31 1.52 -4.25
N SER A 70 4.68 0.72 -5.25
CA SER A 70 4.48 -0.74 -5.16
C SER A 70 5.26 -1.29 -3.95
N THR A 71 4.57 -2.13 -3.17
CA THR A 71 5.01 -2.55 -1.83
C THR A 71 4.84 -4.07 -1.68
N VAL A 72 5.88 -4.74 -1.21
CA VAL A 72 5.80 -6.11 -0.68
C VAL A 72 5.54 -6.01 0.82
N TRP A 73 4.60 -6.80 1.32
CA TRP A 73 4.21 -6.82 2.72
C TRP A 73 4.67 -8.11 3.38
N LEU A 74 5.49 -7.99 4.42
CA LEU A 74 5.77 -9.07 5.35
C LEU A 74 4.82 -8.97 6.53
N ILE A 75 4.05 -10.01 6.76
CA ILE A 75 3.14 -10.15 7.89
C ILE A 75 3.70 -11.25 8.79
N GLU A 76 3.97 -10.90 10.05
CA GLU A 76 4.46 -11.84 11.06
C GLU A 76 3.42 -11.97 12.17
N VAL A 77 3.12 -13.20 12.55
CA VAL A 77 2.19 -13.54 13.64
C VAL A 77 2.95 -14.27 14.74
N ASP A 78 2.56 -14.05 15.99
CA ASP A 78 3.12 -14.71 17.18
C ASP A 78 4.65 -14.62 17.25
N GLY A 79 5.18 -13.39 17.28
CA GLY A 79 6.62 -13.15 17.35
C GLY A 79 7.41 -13.56 16.10
N GLY A 80 6.73 -13.95 15.02
CA GLY A 80 7.36 -14.37 13.77
C GLY A 80 7.47 -15.88 13.60
N GLU A 81 6.76 -16.67 14.42
CA GLU A 81 6.58 -18.11 14.19
C GLU A 81 5.91 -18.40 12.85
N ASN A 82 4.90 -17.59 12.50
CA ASN A 82 4.24 -17.63 11.20
C ASN A 82 4.55 -16.37 10.41
N ARG A 83 5.00 -16.55 9.16
CA ARG A 83 5.35 -15.45 8.25
C ARG A 83 4.62 -15.60 6.93
N ILE A 84 4.02 -14.51 6.47
CA ILE A 84 3.31 -14.43 5.19
C ILE A 84 3.93 -13.27 4.41
N VAL A 85 4.28 -13.52 3.14
CA VAL A 85 4.71 -12.47 2.22
C VAL A 85 3.60 -12.24 1.21
N TYR A 86 3.01 -11.04 1.24
CA TYR A 86 2.04 -10.61 0.25
C TYR A 86 2.69 -9.66 -0.75
N ALA A 87 2.79 -10.10 -2.00
CA ALA A 87 3.44 -9.38 -3.08
C ALA A 87 2.56 -9.46 -4.34
N PRO A 88 1.55 -8.57 -4.46
CA PRO A 88 0.59 -8.62 -5.57
C PRO A 88 1.25 -8.28 -6.92
N GLU A 89 2.32 -7.49 -6.89
CA GLU A 89 3.14 -7.17 -8.06
C GLU A 89 4.61 -7.32 -7.69
N ILE A 90 5.29 -8.30 -8.31
CA ILE A 90 6.72 -8.52 -8.21
C ILE A 90 7.35 -8.34 -9.59
N ASN A 91 8.36 -7.47 -9.67
CA ASN A 91 9.08 -7.27 -10.92
C ASN A 91 10.09 -8.41 -11.07
N HIS A 92 9.91 -9.27 -12.07
CA HIS A 92 10.86 -10.35 -12.36
C HIS A 92 11.97 -9.92 -13.35
N GLN A 93 11.96 -8.68 -13.86
CA GLN A 93 13.00 -8.15 -14.75
C GLN A 93 13.35 -6.69 -14.45
N ASN A 94 14.64 -6.37 -14.53
CA ASN A 94 15.14 -4.99 -14.38
C ASN A 94 14.58 -4.09 -15.47
N ASP A 95 13.97 -2.97 -15.09
CA ASP A 95 13.55 -1.95 -16.02
C ASP A 95 14.34 -0.65 -15.83
N ARG A 96 14.48 0.14 -16.89
CA ARG A 96 15.49 1.22 -17.06
C ARG A 96 15.44 2.35 -16.01
N HIS A 97 14.38 2.41 -15.19
CA HIS A 97 14.08 3.50 -14.25
C HIS A 97 13.91 3.05 -12.78
N LEU A 98 14.01 1.76 -12.45
CA LEU A 98 13.89 1.26 -11.08
C LEU A 98 15.01 0.25 -10.75
N ASN A 99 15.55 0.36 -9.53
CA ASN A 99 16.56 -0.56 -9.02
C ASN A 99 15.93 -1.89 -8.57
N SER A 100 16.63 -3.01 -8.83
CA SER A 100 16.28 -4.34 -8.31
C SER A 100 16.29 -4.38 -6.78
N ILE A 101 15.42 -5.23 -6.21
CA ILE A 101 15.40 -5.50 -4.77
C ILE A 101 16.42 -6.60 -4.45
N THR A 102 17.20 -6.42 -3.37
CA THR A 102 17.89 -7.52 -2.70
C THR A 102 17.06 -7.88 -1.48
N VAL A 103 16.48 -9.08 -1.49
CA VAL A 103 16.01 -9.73 -0.27
C VAL A 103 17.14 -10.67 0.14
N SER A 104 18.01 -10.23 1.04
CA SER A 104 19.02 -11.05 1.71
C SER A 104 18.58 -11.36 3.13
#